data_AF-A0A565BJQ7-F1
#
_entry.id   AF-A0A565BJQ7-F1
#
_cell.length_a   1.000
_cell.length_b   1.000
_cell.length_c   1.000
_cell.angle_alpha   90.00
_cell.angle_beta   90.00
_cell.angle_gamma   90.00
#
_symmetry.space_group_name_H-M   'P 1'
#
loop_
_entity.id
_entity.type
_entity.pdbx_description
1 polymer ?
#
loop_
_entity_poly.entity_id
_entity_poly.type
_entity_poly.pdbx_seq_one_letter_code
_entity_poly.pdbx_strand_id
1 'polypeptide(L)'
;MGRWNHESLIYGEFDTRSNNSNSSDSDDELEMPKYDYMADVTPTRSPPTSVTWEPSPIDIPTICYRGKPVVLKTQTIGLLTRTKFYSCVGDIRDGDCHIYKLLDDAILEEITLTKTKLGEIEGRLFGLLTTVEEEKKKLQEMVNLCKEQNDKLIEMVTKVVRSDKEVNDLREMTFKLQAKVTNLETDLKR
;
A
#
# COMPACT_ATOMS: atom_id res chain seq x y z
N MET A 1 -18.82 -45.30 -16.80
CA MET A 1 -18.82 -44.04 -17.58
C MET A 1 -18.37 -42.92 -16.65
N GLY A 2 -17.40 -42.12 -17.08
CA GLY A 2 -16.86 -41.00 -16.28
C GLY A 2 -15.38 -40.81 -16.55
N ARG A 3 -15.05 -40.28 -17.73
CA ARG A 3 -13.70 -39.89 -18.15
C ARG A 3 -13.29 -38.66 -17.35
N TRP A 4 -12.09 -38.65 -16.80
CA TRP A 4 -11.43 -37.42 -16.32
C TRP A 4 -10.39 -37.06 -17.36
N ASN A 5 -10.57 -35.89 -17.97
CA ASN A 5 -9.74 -35.41 -19.06
C ASN A 5 -8.37 -34.97 -18.52
N HIS A 6 -7.33 -35.40 -19.21
CA HIS A 6 -5.95 -35.05 -18.96
C HIS A 6 -5.51 -34.10 -20.09
N GLU A 7 -5.44 -32.81 -19.80
CA GLU A 7 -4.84 -31.77 -20.64
C GLU A 7 -3.85 -31.04 -19.73
N SER A 8 -2.56 -31.40 -19.72
CA SER A 8 -1.47 -30.90 -20.58
C SER A 8 -1.24 -29.39 -20.43
N LEU A 9 -0.11 -28.98 -19.85
CA LEU A 9 0.99 -28.16 -20.45
C LEU A 9 1.38 -27.13 -19.35
N ILE A 10 2.59 -26.60 -19.15
CA ILE A 10 3.90 -26.62 -19.79
C ILE A 10 4.87 -25.95 -18.79
N TYR A 11 6.13 -26.42 -18.75
CA TYR A 11 7.42 -25.82 -18.34
C TYR A 11 7.51 -24.50 -17.54
N GLY A 12 8.50 -24.47 -16.64
CA GLY A 12 9.08 -23.22 -16.11
C GLY A 12 10.20 -23.43 -15.10
N GLU A 13 11.36 -23.89 -15.58
CA GLU A 13 12.68 -23.92 -14.92
C GLU A 13 13.08 -22.50 -14.46
N PHE A 14 13.50 -22.31 -13.20
CA PHE A 14 14.01 -21.02 -12.71
C PHE A 14 15.54 -21.06 -12.61
N ASP A 15 16.19 -20.44 -13.59
CA ASP A 15 17.60 -20.05 -13.54
C ASP A 15 17.82 -18.91 -12.53
N THR A 16 18.70 -19.13 -11.55
CA THR A 16 19.25 -18.07 -10.69
C THR A 16 20.59 -17.62 -11.24
N ARG A 17 20.57 -16.65 -12.16
CA ARG A 17 21.79 -15.93 -12.55
C ARG A 17 21.47 -14.51 -13.03
N SER A 18 21.78 -13.52 -12.21
CA SER A 18 22.29 -12.25 -12.72
C SER A 18 23.03 -11.48 -11.64
N ASN A 19 24.32 -11.24 -11.88
CA ASN A 19 25.17 -10.26 -11.20
C ASN A 19 25.30 -9.03 -12.11
N ASN A 20 25.24 -7.85 -11.48
CA ASN A 20 26.01 -6.61 -11.66
C ASN A 20 25.07 -5.40 -11.44
N SER A 21 25.31 -4.57 -10.42
CA SER A 21 26.27 -3.45 -10.32
C SER A 21 25.80 -2.20 -11.05
N ASN A 22 25.41 -1.18 -10.29
CA ASN A 22 25.81 0.18 -10.62
C ASN A 22 25.96 1.04 -9.35
N SER A 23 27.12 1.69 -9.33
CA SER A 23 27.71 2.58 -8.35
C SER A 23 26.92 3.85 -8.09
N SER A 24 27.00 4.35 -6.86
CA SER A 24 27.02 5.79 -6.64
C SER A 24 27.99 6.11 -5.51
N ASP A 25 29.09 6.77 -5.88
CA ASP A 25 30.06 7.42 -5.01
C ASP A 25 29.37 8.48 -4.14
N SER A 26 29.70 8.46 -2.86
CA SER A 26 29.65 9.62 -1.98
C SER A 26 30.80 9.49 -0.97
N ASP A 27 31.89 10.18 -1.24
CA ASP A 27 32.98 10.45 -0.30
C ASP A 27 32.43 11.25 0.89
N ASP A 28 32.62 10.74 2.10
CA ASP A 28 32.62 11.54 3.33
C ASP A 28 33.60 10.87 4.32
N GLU A 29 34.87 11.25 4.21
CA GLU A 29 35.92 10.93 5.19
C GLU A 29 35.63 11.68 6.50
N LEU A 30 35.06 10.96 7.47
CA LEU A 30 35.03 11.42 8.86
C LEU A 30 36.17 10.77 9.64
N GLU A 31 37.27 11.51 9.81
CA GLU A 31 38.34 11.20 10.76
C GLU A 31 37.76 11.08 12.17
N MET A 32 37.80 9.86 12.74
CA MET A 32 37.49 9.63 14.14
C MET A 32 38.73 9.92 15.01
N PRO A 33 38.63 10.72 16.08
CA PRO A 33 39.74 10.95 16.98
C PRO A 33 40.07 9.68 17.77
N LYS A 34 41.35 9.32 17.72
CA LYS A 34 41.96 8.22 18.48
C LYS A 34 42.00 8.58 19.97
N TYR A 35 41.15 7.94 20.77
CA TYR A 35 41.25 7.98 22.24
C TYR A 35 41.67 6.61 22.77
N ASP A 36 42.92 6.55 23.24
CA ASP A 36 43.44 5.48 24.08
C ASP A 36 42.91 5.68 25.52
N TYR A 37 42.06 4.77 25.99
CA TYR A 37 41.92 4.51 27.42
C TYR A 37 41.44 3.07 27.67
N MET A 38 42.37 2.12 27.54
CA MET A 38 42.26 0.81 28.17
C MET A 38 42.58 0.98 29.65
N ALA A 39 41.55 1.09 30.49
CA ALA A 39 41.70 0.89 31.92
C ALA A 39 40.63 -0.10 32.39
N ASP A 40 41.11 -1.27 32.79
CA ASP A 40 40.55 -2.17 33.80
C ASP A 40 39.03 -2.42 33.77
N VAL A 41 38.62 -3.43 33.01
CA VAL A 41 37.36 -4.14 33.27
C VAL A 41 37.70 -5.58 33.62
N THR A 42 37.86 -5.84 34.91
CA THR A 42 37.74 -7.19 35.48
C THR A 42 36.44 -7.84 34.99
N PRO A 43 36.45 -9.06 34.42
CA PRO A 43 35.23 -9.76 34.05
C PRO A 43 34.45 -10.17 35.31
N THR A 44 33.59 -9.29 35.81
CA THR A 44 32.54 -9.70 36.74
C THR A 44 31.58 -10.58 35.94
N ARG A 45 31.69 -11.90 36.13
CA ARG A 45 30.77 -12.89 35.60
C ARG A 45 29.38 -12.62 36.19
N SER A 46 28.58 -11.85 35.48
CA SER A 46 27.15 -11.75 35.76
C SER A 46 26.55 -13.16 35.64
N PRO A 47 25.70 -13.61 36.58
CA PRO A 47 24.93 -14.83 36.38
C PRO A 47 24.09 -14.68 35.11
N PRO A 48 23.88 -15.75 34.33
CA PRO A 48 23.07 -15.65 33.12
C PRO A 48 21.69 -15.14 33.52
N THR A 49 21.34 -13.97 33.02
CA THR A 49 19.98 -13.44 33.07
C THR A 49 19.07 -14.52 32.50
N SER A 50 18.13 -15.00 33.30
CA SER A 50 17.05 -15.84 32.82
C SER A 50 16.37 -15.07 31.70
N VAL A 51 16.59 -15.51 30.46
CA VAL A 51 15.90 -14.94 29.32
C VAL A 51 14.43 -15.32 29.50
N THR A 52 13.61 -14.34 29.85
CA THR A 52 12.16 -14.48 29.80
C THR A 52 11.79 -14.53 28.33
N TRP A 53 11.74 -15.75 27.78
CA TRP A 53 11.35 -15.96 26.39
C TRP A 53 9.84 -15.74 26.29
N GLU A 54 9.43 -14.66 25.64
CA GLU A 54 8.08 -14.56 25.12
C GLU A 54 7.87 -15.74 24.15
N PRO A 55 6.77 -16.51 24.25
CA PRO A 55 6.50 -17.59 23.32
C PRO A 55 6.48 -17.02 21.90
N SER A 56 7.17 -17.70 20.99
CA SER A 56 7.16 -17.42 19.55
C SER A 56 5.72 -17.18 19.06
N PRO A 57 5.55 -16.31 18.05
CA PRO A 57 4.24 -15.95 17.52
C PRO A 57 3.44 -17.20 17.12
N ILE A 58 2.12 -17.05 17.15
CA ILE A 58 1.06 -18.02 16.83
C ILE A 58 1.23 -18.51 15.38
N ASP A 59 2.27 -19.29 15.11
CA ASP A 59 2.66 -19.71 13.77
C ASP A 59 3.18 -21.16 13.80
N ILE A 60 3.31 -21.76 12.62
CA ILE A 60 3.99 -23.06 12.45
C ILE A 60 5.50 -22.91 12.76
N PRO A 61 6.06 -23.66 13.73
CA PRO A 61 7.45 -23.51 14.12
C PRO A 61 8.41 -23.88 12.97
N THR A 62 9.22 -22.93 12.53
CA THR A 62 10.28 -23.14 11.53
C THR A 62 11.68 -23.21 12.15
N ILE A 63 11.88 -22.49 13.27
CA ILE A 63 13.15 -22.37 13.99
C ILE A 63 12.90 -22.59 15.49
N CYS A 64 13.80 -23.35 16.11
CA CYS A 64 13.86 -23.57 17.55
C CYS A 64 14.31 -22.29 18.27
N TYR A 65 13.98 -22.11 19.54
CA TYR A 65 14.49 -20.99 20.35
C TYR A 65 16.03 -20.89 20.37
N ARG A 66 16.75 -21.98 20.06
CA ARG A 66 18.22 -21.98 19.88
C ARG A 66 18.70 -21.57 18.48
N GLY A 67 17.82 -21.07 17.62
CA GLY A 67 18.13 -20.74 16.23
C GLY A 67 18.36 -21.94 15.32
N LYS A 68 18.05 -23.16 15.77
CA LYS A 68 18.21 -24.40 14.99
C LYS A 68 16.94 -24.73 14.20
N PRO A 69 17.02 -25.42 13.05
CA PRO A 69 15.84 -25.80 12.30
C PRO A 69 14.92 -26.72 13.13
N VAL A 70 13.62 -26.64 12.86
CA VAL A 70 12.62 -27.56 13.41
C VAL A 70 12.38 -28.70 12.42
N VAL A 71 12.17 -29.91 12.94
CA VAL A 71 11.74 -31.10 12.20
C VAL A 71 10.41 -31.63 12.74
N LEU A 72 9.61 -32.18 11.83
CA LEU A 72 8.38 -32.89 12.17
C LEU A 72 8.72 -34.34 12.50
N LYS A 73 8.38 -34.76 13.71
CA LYS A 73 8.56 -36.14 14.20
C LYS A 73 7.21 -36.79 14.43
N THR A 74 7.18 -38.13 14.35
CA THR A 74 6.01 -38.93 14.69
C THR A 74 6.31 -39.69 15.97
N GLN A 75 5.42 -39.59 16.96
CA GLN A 75 5.53 -40.37 18.19
C GLN A 75 5.31 -41.85 17.87
N THR A 76 6.28 -42.69 18.19
CA THR A 76 6.25 -44.13 17.88
C THR A 76 5.87 -45.00 19.08
N ILE A 77 5.84 -44.44 20.30
CA ILE A 77 5.65 -45.17 21.55
C ILE A 77 4.71 -44.37 22.48
N GLY A 78 3.81 -45.08 23.16
CA GLY A 78 2.92 -44.54 24.20
C GLY A 78 1.48 -44.32 23.73
N LEU A 79 0.66 -43.70 24.59
CA LEU A 79 -0.77 -43.46 24.33
C LEU A 79 -1.04 -42.56 23.12
N LEU A 80 -0.07 -41.72 22.74
CA LEU A 80 -0.14 -40.79 21.62
C LEU A 80 0.61 -41.32 20.38
N THR A 81 0.76 -42.64 20.24
CA THR A 81 1.40 -43.25 19.07
C THR A 81 0.76 -42.78 17.77
N ARG A 82 1.59 -42.45 16.76
CA ARG A 82 1.26 -41.82 15.47
C ARG A 82 0.96 -40.32 15.50
N THR A 83 0.96 -39.67 16.67
CA THR A 83 0.82 -38.21 16.74
C THR A 83 2.06 -37.53 16.17
N LYS A 84 1.87 -36.50 15.35
CA LYS A 84 2.98 -35.70 14.78
C LYS A 84 3.23 -34.45 15.61
N PHE A 85 4.49 -34.10 15.81
CA PHE A 85 4.87 -32.92 16.58
C PHE A 85 6.17 -32.31 16.04
N TYR A 86 6.29 -31.00 16.20
CA TYR A 86 7.48 -30.23 15.88
C TYR A 86 8.51 -30.35 17.00
N SER A 87 9.78 -30.56 16.62
CA SER A 87 10.92 -30.72 17.52
C SER A 87 12.20 -30.21 16.88
N CYS A 88 13.13 -29.68 17.66
CA CYS A 88 14.44 -29.22 17.14
C CYS A 88 15.29 -30.33 16.50
N VAL A 89 16.11 -29.93 15.51
CA VAL A 89 17.22 -30.72 14.96
C VAL A 89 18.38 -30.71 15.94
N GLY A 90 18.32 -31.56 16.97
CA GLY A 90 19.36 -31.66 18.00
C GLY A 90 19.14 -32.82 18.97
N ASP A 91 20.20 -33.14 19.71
CA ASP A 91 20.17 -34.17 20.76
C ASP A 91 19.32 -33.67 21.93
N ILE A 92 18.33 -34.47 22.34
CA ILE A 92 17.37 -34.18 23.44
C ILE A 92 17.98 -34.38 24.84
N ARG A 93 19.28 -34.66 24.90
CA ARG A 93 20.01 -35.09 26.11
C ARG A 93 20.43 -33.96 27.03
N ASP A 94 20.21 -32.72 26.63
CA ASP A 94 20.47 -31.52 27.41
C ASP A 94 19.30 -31.11 28.32
N GLY A 95 18.26 -31.95 28.42
CA GLY A 95 17.25 -31.88 29.48
C GLY A 95 16.21 -30.77 29.32
N ASP A 96 16.48 -29.76 28.50
CA ASP A 96 15.55 -28.68 28.19
C ASP A 96 14.84 -28.95 26.86
N CYS A 97 13.50 -29.00 26.91
CA CYS A 97 12.69 -29.35 25.75
C CYS A 97 12.81 -28.28 24.64
N HIS A 98 13.51 -28.62 23.54
CA HIS A 98 13.69 -27.80 22.35
C HIS A 98 12.47 -27.82 21.42
N ILE A 99 11.44 -27.04 21.78
CA ILE A 99 10.13 -26.97 21.10
C ILE A 99 9.40 -28.33 21.08
N TYR A 100 8.23 -28.36 21.72
CA TYR A 100 7.26 -29.44 21.59
C TYR A 100 5.90 -28.80 21.30
N LYS A 101 5.50 -28.80 20.03
CA LYS A 101 4.18 -28.33 19.60
C LYS A 101 3.57 -29.41 18.71
N LEU A 102 2.37 -29.85 19.04
CA LEU A 102 1.67 -30.83 18.20
C LEU A 102 1.37 -30.21 16.84
N LEU A 103 1.40 -31.03 15.79
CA LEU A 103 1.10 -30.57 14.44
C LEU A 103 -0.31 -29.96 14.36
N ASP A 104 -1.28 -30.60 15.01
CA ASP A 104 -2.68 -30.19 14.96
C ASP A 104 -2.89 -28.83 15.66
N ASP A 105 -2.23 -28.61 16.81
CA ASP A 105 -2.26 -27.32 17.52
C ASP A 105 -1.64 -26.21 16.66
N ALA A 106 -0.49 -26.46 16.04
CA ALA A 106 0.16 -25.50 15.16
C ALA A 106 -0.70 -25.14 13.93
N ILE A 107 -1.36 -26.12 13.33
CA ILE A 107 -2.28 -25.89 12.20
C ILE A 107 -3.49 -25.08 12.66
N LEU A 108 -4.08 -25.42 13.81
CA LEU A 108 -5.26 -24.73 14.33
C LEU A 108 -4.97 -23.26 14.67
N GLU A 109 -3.82 -23.01 15.28
CA GLU A 109 -3.33 -21.66 15.58
C GLU A 109 -3.15 -20.83 14.30
N GLU A 110 -2.47 -21.39 13.29
CA GLU A 110 -2.25 -20.73 11.99
C GLU A 110 -3.56 -20.42 11.26
N ILE A 111 -4.50 -21.37 11.23
CA ILE A 111 -5.83 -21.19 10.64
C ILE A 111 -6.58 -20.08 11.37
N THR A 112 -6.52 -20.08 12.71
CA THR A 112 -7.19 -19.09 13.54
C THR A 112 -6.62 -17.69 13.29
N LEU A 113 -5.30 -17.56 13.25
CA LEU A 113 -4.61 -16.31 12.95
C LEU A 113 -4.96 -15.81 11.54
N THR A 114 -4.91 -16.70 10.55
CA THR A 114 -5.25 -16.38 9.17
C THR A 114 -6.69 -15.91 9.05
N LYS A 115 -7.63 -16.58 9.71
CA LYS A 115 -9.05 -16.20 9.73
C LYS A 115 -9.26 -14.81 10.33
N THR A 116 -8.58 -14.50 11.44
CA THR A 116 -8.64 -13.18 12.07
C THR A 116 -8.10 -12.09 11.14
N LYS A 117 -6.91 -12.30 10.56
CA LYS A 117 -6.31 -11.36 9.59
C LYS A 117 -7.21 -11.15 8.37
N LEU A 118 -7.84 -12.22 7.87
CA LEU A 118 -8.78 -12.13 6.76
C LEU A 118 -10.00 -11.27 7.14
N GLY A 119 -10.58 -11.49 8.32
CA GLY A 119 -11.70 -10.67 8.82
C GLY A 119 -11.35 -9.20 8.99
N GLU A 120 -10.13 -8.89 9.45
CA GLU A 120 -9.64 -7.50 9.53
C GLU A 120 -9.50 -6.86 8.14
N ILE A 121 -8.97 -7.61 7.16
CA ILE A 121 -8.85 -7.14 5.78
C ILE A 121 -10.23 -6.92 5.16
N GLU A 122 -11.17 -7.84 5.36
CA GLU A 122 -12.57 -7.70 4.91
C GLU A 122 -13.22 -6.46 5.51
N GLY A 123 -13.03 -6.21 6.80
CA GLY A 123 -13.53 -5.00 7.47
C GLY A 123 -12.93 -3.71 6.91
N ARG A 124 -11.62 -3.69 6.65
CA ARG A 124 -10.95 -2.54 6.00
C ARG A 124 -11.44 -2.31 4.57
N LEU A 125 -11.63 -3.38 3.79
CA LEU A 125 -12.14 -3.31 2.43
C LEU A 125 -13.56 -2.76 2.42
N PHE A 126 -14.42 -3.20 3.35
CA PHE A 126 -15.76 -2.68 3.49
C PHE A 126 -15.75 -1.17 3.81
N GLY A 127 -14.92 -0.72 4.76
CA GLY A 127 -14.80 0.71 5.09
C GLY A 127 -14.27 1.57 3.93
N LEU A 128 -13.34 1.04 3.13
CA LEU A 128 -12.88 1.72 1.91
C LEU A 128 -14.00 1.80 0.86
N LEU A 129 -14.76 0.71 0.68
CA LEU A 129 -15.87 0.66 -0.28
C LEU A 129 -16.95 1.69 0.07
N THR A 130 -17.32 1.83 1.35
CA THR A 130 -18.29 2.84 1.79
C THR A 130 -17.78 4.25 1.52
N THR A 131 -16.50 4.51 1.80
CA THR A 131 -15.87 5.82 1.56
C THR A 131 -15.89 6.17 0.06
N VAL A 132 -15.53 5.23 -0.80
CA VAL A 132 -15.54 5.41 -2.26
C VAL A 132 -16.94 5.71 -2.77
N GLU A 133 -17.98 5.03 -2.27
CA GLU A 133 -19.35 5.29 -2.71
C GLU A 133 -19.85 6.68 -2.25
N GLU A 134 -19.47 7.13 -1.06
CA GLU A 134 -19.74 8.50 -0.60
C GLU A 134 -19.04 9.56 -1.45
N GLU A 135 -17.75 9.35 -1.76
CA GLU A 135 -16.98 10.26 -2.62
C GLU A 135 -17.54 10.32 -4.04
N LYS A 136 -17.93 9.18 -4.59
CA LYS A 136 -18.62 9.10 -5.89
C LYS A 136 -19.92 9.91 -5.89
N LYS A 137 -20.71 9.85 -4.83
CA LYS A 137 -21.93 10.67 -4.70
C LYS A 137 -21.61 12.16 -4.69
N LYS A 138 -20.62 12.59 -3.88
CA LYS A 138 -20.17 14.00 -3.84
C LYS A 138 -19.66 14.47 -5.20
N LEU A 139 -18.90 13.64 -5.90
CA LEU A 139 -18.43 13.93 -7.24
C LEU A 139 -19.59 14.10 -8.23
N GLN A 140 -20.60 13.23 -8.15
CA GLN A 140 -21.79 13.34 -8.99
C GLN A 140 -22.55 14.66 -8.75
N GLU A 141 -22.67 15.09 -7.49
CA GLU A 141 -23.28 16.37 -7.13
C GLU A 141 -22.48 17.55 -7.71
N MET A 142 -21.15 17.54 -7.60
CA MET A 142 -20.29 18.57 -8.21
C MET A 142 -20.42 18.62 -9.72
N VAL A 143 -20.43 17.46 -10.40
CA VAL A 143 -20.60 17.39 -11.85
C VAL A 143 -21.95 17.99 -12.28
N ASN A 144 -23.02 17.74 -11.53
CA ASN A 144 -24.33 18.31 -11.82
C ASN A 144 -24.33 19.84 -11.64
N LEU A 145 -23.70 20.35 -10.58
CA LEU A 145 -23.55 21.79 -10.37
C LEU A 145 -22.74 22.46 -11.49
N CYS A 146 -21.63 21.86 -11.92
CA CYS A 146 -20.82 22.37 -13.02
C CYS A 146 -21.62 22.43 -14.33
N LYS A 147 -22.48 21.43 -14.61
CA LYS A 147 -23.37 21.46 -15.78
C LYS A 147 -24.35 22.63 -15.70
N GLU A 148 -24.99 22.83 -14.57
CA GLU A 148 -25.94 23.94 -14.38
C GLU A 148 -25.25 25.31 -14.54
N GLN A 149 -24.05 25.47 -13.98
CA GLN A 149 -23.26 26.69 -14.14
C GLN A 149 -22.84 26.92 -15.60
N ASN A 150 -22.47 25.86 -16.32
CA ASN A 150 -22.11 25.93 -17.72
C ASN A 150 -23.31 26.37 -18.59
N ASP A 151 -24.50 25.85 -18.32
CA ASP A 151 -25.72 26.24 -19.05
C ASP A 151 -26.06 27.72 -18.81
N LYS A 152 -25.95 28.20 -17.57
CA LYS A 152 -26.11 29.62 -17.23
C LYS A 152 -25.07 30.49 -17.92
N LEU A 153 -23.81 30.04 -18.00
CA LEU A 153 -22.74 30.75 -18.69
C LEU A 153 -23.04 30.87 -20.18
N ILE A 154 -23.50 29.80 -20.83
CA ILE A 154 -23.90 29.81 -22.24
C ILE A 154 -25.03 30.82 -22.47
N GLU A 155 -26.04 30.85 -21.59
CA GLU A 155 -27.14 31.82 -21.68
C GLU A 155 -26.62 33.27 -21.56
N MET A 156 -25.76 33.54 -20.57
CA MET A 156 -25.15 34.86 -20.38
C MET A 156 -24.33 35.29 -21.60
N VAL A 157 -23.47 34.41 -22.11
CA VAL A 157 -22.65 34.68 -23.30
C VAL A 157 -23.55 35.00 -24.51
N THR A 158 -24.64 34.26 -24.69
CA THR A 158 -25.60 34.52 -25.77
C THR A 158 -26.24 35.90 -25.65
N LYS A 159 -26.59 36.34 -24.43
CA LYS A 159 -27.13 37.68 -24.18
C LYS A 159 -26.08 38.77 -24.47
N VAL A 160 -24.84 38.58 -24.03
CA VAL A 160 -23.74 39.52 -24.29
C VAL A 160 -23.51 39.68 -25.80
N VAL A 161 -23.45 38.58 -26.56
CA VAL A 161 -23.29 38.64 -28.02
C VAL A 161 -24.42 39.42 -28.70
N ARG A 162 -25.67 39.27 -28.21
CA ARG A 162 -26.80 40.05 -28.71
C ARG A 162 -26.64 41.55 -28.42
N SER A 163 -26.31 41.90 -27.19
CA SER A 163 -26.10 43.29 -26.79
C SER A 163 -24.93 43.94 -27.54
N ASP A 164 -23.83 43.21 -27.77
CA ASP A 164 -22.69 43.71 -28.57
C ASP A 164 -23.11 44.04 -30.00
N LYS A 165 -23.97 43.22 -30.60
CA LYS A 165 -24.54 43.52 -31.92
C LYS A 165 -25.37 44.80 -31.90
N GLU A 166 -26.28 44.94 -30.93
CA GLU A 166 -27.10 46.15 -30.78
C GLU A 166 -26.25 47.41 -30.56
N VAL A 167 -25.19 47.33 -29.75
CA VAL A 167 -24.25 48.44 -29.53
C VAL A 167 -23.50 48.80 -30.81
N ASN A 168 -23.09 47.82 -31.61
CA ASN A 168 -22.44 48.07 -32.89
C ASN A 168 -23.39 48.74 -33.90
N ASP A 169 -24.65 48.28 -33.98
CA ASP A 169 -25.68 48.88 -34.84
C ASP A 169 -25.95 50.35 -34.44
N LEU A 170 -26.08 50.62 -33.14
CA LEU A 170 -26.23 51.99 -32.60
C LEU A 170 -25.02 52.86 -32.94
N ARG A 171 -23.80 52.34 -32.76
CA ARG A 171 -22.56 53.05 -33.09
C ARG A 171 -22.51 53.45 -34.58
N GLU A 172 -22.92 52.56 -35.48
CA GLU A 172 -22.98 52.87 -36.92
C GLU A 172 -23.99 53.99 -37.22
N MET A 173 -25.16 53.97 -36.58
CA MET A 173 -26.15 55.04 -36.72
C MET A 173 -25.62 56.38 -36.19
N THR A 174 -24.91 56.39 -35.06
CA THR A 174 -24.28 57.61 -34.53
C THR A 174 -23.26 58.18 -35.51
N PHE A 175 -22.41 57.36 -36.11
CA PHE A 175 -21.46 57.84 -37.14
C PHE A 175 -22.16 58.45 -38.35
N LYS A 176 -23.23 57.81 -38.84
CA LYS A 176 -24.04 58.35 -39.95
C LYS A 176 -24.68 59.69 -39.60
N LEU A 177 -25.22 59.83 -38.39
CA LEU A 177 -25.80 61.09 -37.92
C LEU A 177 -24.75 62.18 -37.74
N GLN A 178 -23.59 61.86 -37.16
CA GLN A 178 -22.49 62.80 -36.97
C GLN A 178 -21.95 63.32 -38.31
N ALA A 179 -21.83 62.46 -39.32
CA ALA A 179 -21.49 62.87 -40.68
C ALA A 179 -22.52 63.83 -41.29
N LYS A 180 -23.83 63.60 -41.06
CA LYS A 180 -24.88 64.52 -41.53
C LYS A 180 -24.83 65.88 -40.83
N VAL A 181 -24.63 65.89 -39.51
CA VAL A 181 -24.54 67.14 -38.72
C VAL A 181 -23.34 67.98 -39.18
N THR A 182 -22.17 67.37 -39.34
CA THR A 182 -20.96 68.07 -39.80
C THR A 182 -21.14 68.67 -41.20
N ASN A 183 -21.78 67.97 -42.14
CA ASN A 183 -22.11 68.53 -43.46
C ASN A 183 -23.04 69.76 -43.35
N LEU A 184 -24.10 69.67 -42.55
CA LEU A 184 -25.02 70.80 -42.33
C LEU A 184 -24.31 72.00 -41.70
N GLU A 185 -23.43 71.78 -40.72
CA GLU A 185 -22.62 72.84 -40.11
C GLU A 185 -21.69 73.51 -41.11
N THR A 186 -21.13 72.77 -42.07
CA THR A 186 -20.30 73.35 -43.14
C THR A 186 -21.12 74.16 -44.13
N ASP A 187 -22.33 73.73 -44.46
CA ASP A 187 -23.22 74.46 -45.38
C ASP A 187 -23.71 75.77 -44.77
N LEU A 188 -23.95 75.81 -43.46
CA LEU A 188 -24.44 77.00 -42.73
C LEU A 188 -23.38 78.11 -42.59
N LYS A 189 -22.10 77.75 -42.69
CA LYS A 189 -20.97 78.69 -42.59
C LYS A 189 -20.55 79.30 -43.94
N ARG A 190 -21.22 78.92 -45.03
CA ARG A 190 -20.91 79.35 -46.41
C ARG A 190 -21.82 80.48 -46.86
#